data_AF-A0A1H4KPK2-F1
#
_entry.id   AF-A0A1H4KPK2-F1
#
_cell.length_a   1.000
_cell.length_b   1.000
_cell.length_c   1.000
_cell.angle_alpha   90.00
_cell.angle_beta   90.00
_cell.angle_gamma   90.00
#
_symmetry.space_group_name_H-M   'P 1'
#
loop_
_entity.id
_entity.type
_entity.pdbx_description
1 polymer ?
#
loop_
_entity_poly.entity_id
_entity_poly.type
_entity_poly.pdbx_seq_one_letter_code
_entity_poly.pdbx_strand_id
1 'polypeptide(L)'
;MSRQRIAFTLAGLALVTGLITAPAATATPSGRPTSRAAAPCSAWKTITITGGRATYRECRKTEDGKQQVKGDLQLWDTKTDGKSVQAYARTDYNHWYGDKVTWEHFYAWSNTGRPSPVYSSGWHRGDDFELTINLV
;
A
#
# COMPACT_ATOMS: atom_id res chain seq x y z
N MET A 1 30.81 -9.65 2.95
CA MET A 1 30.26 -10.47 1.86
C MET A 1 30.41 -11.93 2.22
N SER A 2 29.32 -12.69 2.37
CA SER A 2 29.41 -14.15 2.46
C SER A 2 28.27 -14.74 1.63
N ARG A 3 28.64 -15.36 0.50
CA ARG A 3 27.75 -16.11 -0.38
C ARG A 3 27.70 -17.54 0.15
N GLN A 4 26.54 -17.98 0.64
CA GLN A 4 26.27 -19.41 0.79
C GLN A 4 25.48 -19.88 -0.44
N ARG A 5 26.20 -20.56 -1.34
CA ARG A 5 25.64 -21.40 -2.39
C ARG A 5 25.55 -22.80 -1.80
N ILE A 6 24.35 -23.36 -1.71
CA ILE A 6 24.17 -24.79 -1.49
C ILE A 6 23.52 -25.31 -2.77
N ALA A 7 24.25 -26.20 -3.44
CA ALA A 7 23.92 -26.75 -4.73
C ALA A 7 23.75 -28.28 -4.58
N PHE A 8 22.75 -28.78 -5.32
CA PHE A 8 22.53 -30.12 -5.85
C PHE A 8 22.60 -31.36 -4.93
N THR A 9 21.48 -32.09 -4.92
CA THR A 9 21.51 -33.56 -5.07
C THR A 9 20.41 -34.01 -6.03
N LEU A 10 20.85 -34.65 -7.11
CA LEU A 10 20.08 -35.47 -8.04
C LEU A 10 19.67 -36.80 -7.39
N ALA A 11 18.80 -37.52 -8.13
CA ALA A 11 18.41 -38.94 -8.03
C ALA A 11 17.08 -39.17 -7.31
N GLY A 12 16.13 -39.94 -7.85
CA GLY A 12 16.14 -40.74 -9.06
C GLY A 12 14.72 -41.12 -9.48
N LEU A 13 14.58 -41.50 -10.75
CA LEU A 13 13.36 -42.10 -11.26
C LEU A 13 13.15 -43.49 -10.65
N ALA A 14 11.95 -43.74 -10.14
CA ALA A 14 11.42 -45.08 -9.97
C ALA A 14 10.02 -45.11 -10.59
N LEU A 15 9.90 -45.79 -11.75
CA LEU A 15 8.62 -46.25 -12.27
C LEU A 15 8.13 -47.38 -11.36
N VAL A 16 6.94 -47.23 -10.79
CA VAL A 16 6.20 -48.36 -10.21
C VAL A 16 4.80 -48.34 -10.82
N THR A 17 4.56 -49.30 -11.72
CA THR A 17 3.24 -49.71 -12.18
C THR A 17 2.55 -50.49 -11.06
N GLY A 18 1.43 -49.97 -10.57
CA GLY A 18 0.55 -50.66 -9.63
C GLY A 18 -0.89 -50.24 -9.85
N LEU A 19 -1.66 -51.06 -10.57
CA LEU A 19 -3.13 -50.98 -10.56
C LEU A 19 -3.61 -51.42 -9.17
N ILE A 20 -4.18 -50.49 -8.41
CA ILE A 20 -4.96 -50.80 -7.21
C ILE A 20 -6.21 -49.91 -7.23
N THR A 21 -7.37 -50.56 -7.34
CA THR A 21 -8.70 -49.98 -7.15
C THR A 21 -8.89 -49.58 -5.68
N ALA A 22 -9.11 -48.30 -5.41
CA ALA A 22 -9.46 -47.77 -4.09
C ALA A 22 -10.27 -46.44 -4.23
N PRO A 23 -11.06 -46.05 -3.22
CA PRO A 23 -12.37 -45.43 -3.37
C PRO A 23 -12.32 -43.95 -3.77
N ALA A 24 -13.44 -43.45 -4.31
CA ALA A 24 -13.67 -42.04 -4.60
C ALA A 24 -13.39 -41.18 -3.36
N ALA A 25 -12.23 -40.53 -3.34
CA ALA A 25 -11.95 -39.45 -2.42
C ALA A 25 -12.84 -38.27 -2.81
N THR A 26 -13.88 -38.04 -2.02
CA THR A 26 -14.68 -36.82 -2.05
C THR A 26 -13.71 -35.65 -1.84
N ALA A 27 -13.36 -34.95 -2.92
CA ALA A 27 -12.58 -33.74 -2.86
C ALA A 27 -13.33 -32.75 -1.96
N THR A 28 -12.79 -32.52 -0.77
CA THR A 28 -13.26 -31.48 0.14
C THR A 28 -13.10 -30.16 -0.62
N PRO A 29 -14.17 -29.36 -0.80
CA PRO A 29 -14.05 -28.12 -1.54
C PRO A 29 -13.01 -27.24 -0.84
N SER A 30 -11.95 -26.93 -1.60
CA SER A 30 -10.92 -25.95 -1.28
C SER A 30 -11.55 -24.74 -0.62
N GLY A 31 -11.03 -24.40 0.57
CA GLY A 31 -11.42 -23.24 1.35
C GLY A 31 -11.58 -22.03 0.43
N ARG A 32 -12.81 -21.54 0.35
CA ARG A 32 -13.15 -20.28 -0.29
C ARG A 32 -12.18 -19.22 0.26
N PRO A 33 -11.44 -18.46 -0.57
CA PRO A 33 -10.68 -17.34 -0.05
C PRO A 33 -11.69 -16.44 0.65
N THR A 34 -11.64 -16.40 1.98
CA THR A 34 -12.36 -15.43 2.77
C THR A 34 -11.83 -14.09 2.28
N SER A 35 -12.60 -13.37 1.46
CA SER A 35 -12.21 -12.04 1.05
C SER A 35 -12.11 -11.24 2.35
N ARG A 36 -10.87 -10.96 2.76
CA ARG A 36 -10.63 -10.08 3.90
C ARG A 36 -11.31 -8.76 3.51
N ALA A 37 -12.35 -8.39 4.26
CA ALA A 37 -13.09 -7.16 3.99
C ALA A 37 -12.07 -6.02 3.85
N ALA A 38 -12.18 -5.25 2.77
CA ALA A 38 -11.30 -4.13 2.54
C ALA A 38 -11.40 -3.18 3.74
N ALA A 39 -10.25 -2.70 4.24
CA ALA A 39 -10.24 -1.78 5.36
C ALA A 39 -11.06 -0.53 5.02
N PRO A 40 -11.87 -0.01 5.96
CA PRO A 40 -12.68 1.18 5.71
C PRO A 40 -11.78 2.37 5.37
N CYS A 41 -12.19 3.10 4.33
CA CYS A 41 -11.54 4.32 3.90
C CYS A 41 -12.52 5.49 3.95
N SER A 42 -12.01 6.69 4.22
CA SER A 42 -12.75 7.92 4.01
C SER A 42 -13.11 8.08 2.54
N ALA A 43 -14.08 8.96 2.27
CA ALA A 43 -14.24 9.51 0.93
C ALA A 43 -12.93 10.20 0.48
N TRP A 44 -12.76 10.32 -0.84
CA TRP A 44 -11.69 11.13 -1.41
C TRP A 44 -11.88 12.60 -1.06
N LYS A 45 -10.83 13.22 -0.55
CA LYS A 45 -10.69 14.64 -0.23
C LYS A 45 -9.79 15.30 -1.28
N THR A 46 -9.94 16.60 -1.48
CA THR A 46 -9.10 17.38 -2.42
C THR A 46 -8.45 18.55 -1.69
N ILE A 47 -7.17 18.76 -1.94
CA ILE A 47 -6.42 19.95 -1.56
C ILE A 47 -6.02 20.67 -2.85
N THR A 48 -6.26 21.97 -2.94
CA THR A 48 -5.93 22.78 -4.11
C THR A 48 -5.09 23.97 -3.67
N ILE A 49 -3.98 24.19 -4.38
CA ILE A 49 -3.13 25.38 -4.28
C ILE A 49 -3.03 26.01 -5.66
N THR A 50 -2.53 27.25 -5.75
CA THR A 50 -2.23 27.85 -7.06
C THR A 50 -1.20 26.99 -7.79
N GLY A 51 -1.56 26.47 -8.96
CA GLY A 51 -0.70 25.63 -9.80
C GLY A 51 -0.57 24.17 -9.36
N GLY A 52 -1.24 23.72 -8.29
CA GLY A 52 -1.15 22.33 -7.83
C GLY A 52 -2.43 21.80 -7.19
N ARG A 53 -2.64 20.50 -7.28
CA ARG A 53 -3.76 19.80 -6.66
C ARG A 53 -3.32 18.45 -6.12
N ALA A 54 -3.88 18.04 -4.99
CA ALA A 54 -3.83 16.66 -4.52
C ALA A 54 -5.22 16.13 -4.23
N THR A 55 -5.44 14.85 -4.53
CA THR A 55 -6.62 14.11 -4.08
C THR A 55 -6.16 12.96 -3.23
N TYR A 56 -6.72 12.81 -2.04
CA TYR A 56 -6.29 11.78 -1.09
C TYR A 56 -7.45 11.18 -0.32
N ARG A 57 -7.28 9.96 0.18
CA ARG A 57 -8.17 9.34 1.15
C ARG A 57 -7.35 8.65 2.21
N GLU A 58 -7.94 8.54 3.37
CA GLU A 58 -7.34 7.87 4.52
C GLU A 58 -8.08 6.55 4.73
N CYS A 59 -7.35 5.48 5.04
CA CYS A 59 -7.93 4.21 5.44
C CYS A 59 -7.39 3.81 6.80
N ARG A 60 -8.26 3.20 7.62
CA ARG A 60 -7.92 2.77 8.97
C ARG A 60 -8.21 1.28 9.13
N LYS A 61 -7.36 0.58 9.88
CA LYS A 61 -7.61 -0.79 10.31
C LYS A 61 -7.01 -1.02 11.70
N THR A 62 -7.56 -2.01 12.39
CA THR A 62 -6.90 -2.58 13.56
C THR A 62 -6.25 -3.89 13.16
N GLU A 63 -4.97 -4.06 13.45
CA GLU A 63 -4.21 -5.29 13.24
C GLU A 63 -3.38 -5.59 14.48
N ASP A 64 -3.52 -6.80 15.02
CA ASP A 64 -2.91 -7.24 16.29
C ASP A 64 -3.16 -6.27 17.46
N GLY A 65 -4.40 -5.78 17.57
CA GLY A 65 -4.81 -4.82 18.63
C GLY A 65 -4.23 -3.42 18.47
N LYS A 66 -3.54 -3.12 17.36
CA LYS A 66 -2.93 -1.82 17.10
C LYS A 66 -3.64 -1.11 15.95
N GLN A 67 -3.92 0.18 16.14
CA GLN A 67 -4.41 1.04 15.07
C GLN A 67 -3.32 1.24 14.01
N GLN A 68 -3.73 1.05 12.77
CA GLN A 68 -2.94 1.35 11.60
C GLN A 68 -3.74 2.22 10.64
N VAL A 69 -3.03 3.12 10.00
CA VAL A 69 -3.57 4.09 9.04
C VAL A 69 -2.72 4.05 7.78
N LYS A 70 -3.36 4.32 6.65
CA LYS A 70 -2.67 4.57 5.38
C LYS A 70 -3.35 5.72 4.64
N GLY A 71 -2.57 6.42 3.82
CA GLY A 71 -3.08 7.34 2.83
C GLY A 71 -2.91 6.78 1.42
N ASP A 72 -3.95 6.90 0.61
CA ASP A 72 -3.84 6.79 -0.85
C ASP A 72 -3.98 8.21 -1.43
N LEU A 73 -3.08 8.61 -2.33
CA LEU A 73 -3.06 9.98 -2.88
C LEU A 73 -2.72 10.03 -4.38
N GLN A 74 -3.16 11.10 -5.05
CA GLN A 74 -2.70 11.51 -6.38
C GLN A 74 -2.31 12.98 -6.34
N LEU A 75 -1.29 13.33 -7.11
CA LEU A 75 -0.80 14.69 -7.27
C LEU A 75 -1.02 15.14 -8.71
N TRP A 76 -1.38 16.41 -8.89
CA TRP A 76 -1.51 17.00 -10.22
C TRP A 76 -0.93 18.40 -10.21
N ASP A 77 0.13 18.57 -10.99
CA ASP A 77 0.62 19.89 -11.38
C ASP A 77 -0.37 20.46 -12.40
N THR A 78 -0.94 21.61 -12.13
CA THR A 78 -1.98 22.18 -13.00
C THR A 78 -1.46 23.30 -13.89
N LYS A 79 -0.15 23.61 -13.82
CA LYS A 79 0.41 24.77 -14.52
C LYS A 79 1.76 24.46 -15.16
N THR A 80 1.92 24.82 -16.43
CA THR A 80 3.20 24.72 -17.13
C THR A 80 4.08 25.93 -16.81
N ASP A 81 4.66 25.96 -15.60
CA ASP A 81 5.61 26.99 -15.17
C ASP A 81 6.98 26.45 -14.75
N GLY A 82 7.24 25.17 -15.05
CA GLY A 82 8.52 24.50 -14.78
C GLY A 82 8.69 24.04 -13.33
N LYS A 83 7.67 24.21 -12.49
CA LYS A 83 7.63 23.69 -11.13
C LYS A 83 7.10 22.26 -11.10
N SER A 84 7.00 21.71 -9.91
CA SER A 84 6.33 20.44 -9.66
C SER A 84 5.49 20.55 -8.40
N VAL A 85 4.35 19.87 -8.36
CA VAL A 85 3.63 19.70 -7.10
C VAL A 85 4.39 18.68 -6.26
N GLN A 86 4.71 19.06 -5.03
CA GLN A 86 5.26 18.18 -4.01
C GLN A 86 4.22 18.01 -2.90
N ALA A 87 4.21 16.83 -2.30
CA ALA A 87 3.42 16.55 -1.14
C ALA A 87 4.25 15.93 -0.04
N TYR A 88 4.07 16.44 1.17
CA TYR A 88 4.57 15.86 2.41
C TYR A 88 3.44 15.07 3.06
N ALA A 89 3.61 13.76 3.14
CA ALA A 89 2.65 12.84 3.75
C ALA A 89 3.20 12.34 5.08
N ARG A 90 2.38 12.30 6.12
CA ARG A 90 2.75 11.75 7.43
C ARG A 90 1.63 10.94 8.05
N THR A 91 2.00 9.99 8.89
CA THR A 91 1.10 9.35 9.85
C THR A 91 1.61 9.61 11.25
N ASP A 92 0.69 9.78 12.20
CA ASP A 92 1.05 10.06 13.58
C ASP A 92 0.06 9.42 14.55
N TYR A 93 0.40 9.55 15.83
CA TYR A 93 -0.53 9.36 16.92
C TYR A 93 -0.92 10.73 17.47
N ASN A 94 -2.21 11.05 17.38
CA ASN A 94 -2.87 12.16 18.07
C ASN A 94 -2.25 13.55 17.83
N HIS A 95 -2.75 14.25 16.81
CA HIS A 95 -2.29 15.61 16.46
C HIS A 95 -2.47 16.67 17.57
N TRP A 96 -3.31 16.43 18.57
CA TRP A 96 -3.67 17.45 19.58
C TRP A 96 -2.69 17.59 20.75
N TYR A 97 -1.88 16.56 21.04
CA TYR A 97 -1.06 16.52 22.28
C TYR A 97 0.44 16.29 22.01
N GLY A 98 0.87 16.61 20.79
CA GLY A 98 2.25 16.43 20.32
C GLY A 98 2.31 15.28 19.33
N ASP A 99 2.59 15.64 18.08
CA ASP A 99 2.66 14.70 16.96
C ASP A 99 3.76 13.67 17.23
N LYS A 100 3.37 12.43 17.55
CA LYS A 100 4.31 11.32 17.43
C LYS A 100 4.23 10.79 16.01
N VAL A 101 4.98 11.43 15.11
CA VAL A 101 5.14 10.97 13.73
C VAL A 101 5.69 9.54 13.74
N THR A 102 4.99 8.64 13.04
CA THR A 102 5.34 7.23 12.93
C THR A 102 5.87 6.88 11.55
N TRP A 103 5.54 7.69 10.56
CA TRP A 103 6.01 7.57 9.19
C TRP A 103 5.84 8.90 8.47
N GLU A 104 6.75 9.22 7.57
CA GLU A 104 6.71 10.40 6.71
C GLU A 104 7.35 10.10 5.36
N HIS A 105 6.88 10.77 4.30
CA HIS A 105 7.44 10.66 2.97
C HIS A 105 7.09 11.85 2.07
N PHE A 106 7.98 12.14 1.12
CA PHE A 106 7.75 13.13 0.07
C PHE A 106 7.38 12.49 -1.26
N TYR A 107 6.32 12.97 -1.88
CA TYR A 107 5.92 12.63 -3.23
C TYR A 107 6.03 13.86 -4.12
N ALA A 108 6.36 13.69 -5.39
CA ALA A 108 6.39 14.78 -6.35
C ALA A 108 5.81 14.36 -7.69
N TRP A 109 5.20 15.31 -8.39
CA TRP A 109 4.65 15.10 -9.73
C TRP A 109 4.75 16.37 -10.57
N SER A 110 5.25 16.23 -11.79
CA SER A 110 5.56 17.36 -12.69
C SER A 110 4.77 17.31 -14.00
N ASN A 111 3.95 16.27 -14.23
CA ASN A 111 3.19 16.16 -15.47
C ASN A 111 1.94 17.04 -15.36
N THR A 112 1.87 18.06 -16.21
CA THR A 112 0.77 19.02 -16.21
C THR A 112 -0.49 18.51 -16.92
N GLY A 113 -0.35 17.56 -17.84
CA GLY A 113 -1.44 17.03 -18.66
C GLY A 113 -2.31 16.00 -17.96
N ARG A 114 -1.85 15.43 -16.84
CA ARG A 114 -2.61 14.43 -16.07
C ARG A 114 -2.13 14.29 -14.63
N PRO A 115 -3.01 13.86 -13.71
CA PRO A 115 -2.60 13.47 -12.36
C PRO A 115 -1.61 12.30 -12.37
N SER A 116 -0.90 12.14 -11.26
CA SER A 116 -0.08 10.98 -10.96
C SER A 116 -0.93 9.70 -10.89
N PRO A 117 -0.29 8.52 -11.03
CA PRO A 117 -0.86 7.29 -10.49
C PRO A 117 -1.22 7.47 -9.01
N VAL A 118 -2.09 6.59 -8.49
CA VAL A 118 -2.37 6.54 -7.06
C VAL A 118 -1.13 6.05 -6.34
N TYR A 119 -0.54 6.90 -5.52
CA TYR A 119 0.46 6.51 -4.52
C TYR A 119 -0.25 5.98 -3.29
N SER A 120 0.38 5.02 -2.62
CA SER A 120 -0.04 4.55 -1.31
C SER A 120 1.12 4.70 -0.35
N SER A 121 0.86 5.22 0.85
CA SER A 121 1.85 5.26 1.92
C SER A 121 2.24 3.85 2.38
N GLY A 122 1.36 2.86 2.18
CA GLY A 122 1.40 1.62 2.95
C GLY A 122 0.78 1.81 4.34
N TRP A 123 0.60 0.71 5.06
CA TRP A 123 0.03 0.75 6.40
C TRP A 123 1.08 1.08 7.46
N HIS A 124 0.81 2.13 8.22
CA HIS A 124 1.68 2.57 9.30
C HIS A 124 0.91 2.63 10.60
N ARG A 125 1.63 2.56 11.70
CA ARG A 125 1.08 2.76 13.03
C ARG A 125 0.55 4.19 13.16
N GLY A 126 -0.63 4.39 13.70
CA GLY A 126 -1.20 5.73 13.84
C GLY A 126 -2.71 5.71 13.83
N ASP A 127 -3.30 6.86 14.12
CA ASP A 127 -4.74 7.09 14.05
C ASP A 127 -5.13 8.19 13.05
N ASP A 128 -4.14 8.84 12.43
CA ASP A 128 -4.35 9.87 11.42
C ASP A 128 -3.36 9.80 10.23
N PHE A 129 -3.80 10.29 9.08
CA PHE A 129 -2.96 10.52 7.90
C PHE A 129 -3.10 11.98 7.44
N GLU A 130 -1.98 12.68 7.45
CA GLU A 130 -1.92 14.06 7.03
C GLU A 130 -1.19 14.21 5.70
N LEU A 131 -1.68 15.15 4.89
CA LEU A 131 -1.09 15.51 3.62
C LEU A 131 -1.03 17.03 3.49
N THR A 132 0.17 17.55 3.29
CA THR A 132 0.41 18.95 2.92
C THR A 132 1.01 19.01 1.53
N ILE A 133 0.63 20.00 0.72
CA ILE A 133 1.18 20.19 -0.63
C ILE A 133 1.73 21.59 -0.85
N ASN A 134 2.75 21.66 -1.70
CA ASN A 134 3.40 22.88 -2.14
C ASN A 134 3.87 22.75 -3.59
N LEU A 135 4.22 23.88 -4.21
CA LEU A 135 4.96 23.88 -5.47
C LEU A 135 6.45 24.05 -5.17
N VAL A 136 7.27 23.23 -5.84
CA VAL A 136 8.73 23.29 -5.78
C VAL A 136 9.33 23.58 -7.15
#